data_AF-A0A7R9CGE4-F1
#
_entry.id   AF-A0A7R9CGE4-F1
#
_cell.length_a   1.000
_cell.length_b   1.000
_cell.length_c   1.000
_cell.angle_alpha   90.00
_cell.angle_beta   90.00
_cell.angle_gamma   90.00
#
_symmetry.space_group_name_H-M   'P 1'
#
loop_
_entity.id
_entity.type
_entity.pdbx_description
1 polymer ?
#
loop_
_entity_poly.entity_id
_entity_poly.type
_entity_poly.pdbx_seq_one_letter_code
_entity_poly.pdbx_strand_id
1 'polypeptide(L)'
;MSKSGSYQPSHELMLRFYAYFKQASEGPCTAARPAFWEVVKKMKWDAWNKLGNMPREEAMNNYVEELKKVSKTGYYGYLLAY
;
A
#
# COMPACT_ATOMS: atom_id res chain seq x y z
N MET A 1 9.11 -18.27 17.17
CA MET A 1 8.60 -16.91 17.48
C MET A 1 7.95 -16.36 16.23
N SER A 2 6.62 -16.22 16.20
CA SER A 2 5.93 -15.40 15.20
C SER A 2 4.69 -14.82 15.86
N LYS A 3 4.79 -13.57 16.33
CA LYS A 3 3.64 -12.80 16.77
C LYS A 3 2.82 -12.42 15.53
N SER A 4 2.01 -13.35 15.01
CA SER A 4 1.02 -13.04 13.99
C SER A 4 -0.24 -12.53 14.69
N GLY A 5 -0.33 -11.21 14.85
CA GLY A 5 -1.62 -10.55 15.04
C GLY A 5 -2.52 -10.91 13.86
N SER A 6 -3.78 -11.22 14.13
CA SER A 6 -4.74 -11.89 13.23
C SER A 6 -5.22 -11.08 12.02
N TYR A 7 -4.42 -10.12 11.54
CA TYR A 7 -4.76 -9.27 10.40
C TYR A 7 -3.71 -9.42 9.30
N GLN A 8 -4.07 -10.15 8.24
CA GLN A 8 -3.30 -10.19 7.00
C GLN A 8 -3.89 -9.18 6.02
N PRO A 9 -3.20 -8.06 5.72
CA PRO A 9 -3.67 -7.11 4.71
C PRO A 9 -3.76 -7.80 3.35
N SER A 10 -4.78 -7.44 2.56
CA SER A 10 -4.92 -7.96 1.20
C SER A 10 -3.71 -7.56 0.33
N HIS A 11 -3.40 -8.37 -0.69
CA HIS A 11 -2.32 -8.04 -1.64
C HIS A 11 -2.48 -6.64 -2.26
N GLU A 12 -3.72 -6.25 -2.56
CA GLU A 12 -4.04 -4.92 -3.08
C GLU A 12 -3.67 -3.83 -2.07
N LEU A 13 -4.02 -4.02 -0.79
CA LEU A 13 -3.70 -3.07 0.26
C LEU A 13 -2.19 -2.94 0.47
N MET A 14 -1.45 -4.05 0.44
CA MET A 14 0.02 -4.03 0.48
C MET A 14 0.62 -3.25 -0.70
N LEU A 15 0.07 -3.41 -1.91
CA LEU A 15 0.50 -2.66 -3.09
C LEU A 15 0.19 -1.16 -3.00
N ARG A 16 -0.97 -0.79 -2.44
CA ARG A 16 -1.32 0.62 -2.18
C ARG A 16 -0.35 1.27 -1.20
N PHE A 17 -0.08 0.61 -0.07
CA PHE A 17 0.90 1.12 0.90
C PHE A 17 2.29 1.26 0.29
N TYR A 18 2.72 0.28 -0.51
CA TYR A 18 3.97 0.36 -1.25
C TYR A 18 3.99 1.56 -2.21
N ALA A 19 2.93 1.76 -2.99
CA ALA A 19 2.86 2.86 -3.94
C ALA A 19 2.94 4.23 -3.24
N TYR A 20 2.15 4.45 -2.18
CA TYR A 20 2.20 5.69 -1.42
C TYR A 20 3.55 5.90 -0.73
N PHE A 21 4.15 4.85 -0.19
CA PHE A 21 5.48 4.92 0.40
C PHE A 21 6.52 5.38 -0.63
N LYS A 22 6.54 4.77 -1.82
CA LYS A 22 7.45 5.12 -2.92
C LYS A 22 7.20 6.54 -3.43
N GLN A 23 5.94 6.95 -3.56
CA GLN A 23 5.60 8.31 -3.99
C GLN A 23 6.01 9.35 -2.94
N ALA A 24 5.85 9.05 -1.66
CA ALA A 24 6.25 9.94 -0.57
C ALA A 24 7.79 10.05 -0.43
N SER A 25 8.52 8.95 -0.64
CA SER A 25 9.99 8.93 -0.52
C SER A 25 10.69 9.46 -1.76
N GLU A 26 10.33 8.96 -2.94
CA GLU A 26 11.04 9.21 -4.19
C GLU A 26 10.29 10.19 -5.10
N GLY A 27 8.97 10.31 -4.96
CA GLY A 27 8.13 11.12 -5.85
C GLY A 27 7.55 10.29 -7.02
N PRO A 28 7.19 10.94 -8.13
CA PRO A 28 6.62 10.29 -9.31
C PRO A 28 7.48 9.12 -9.82
N CYS A 29 6.83 8.08 -10.34
CA CYS A 29 7.51 6.90 -10.86
C CYS A 29 8.33 7.25 -12.12
N THR A 30 9.66 7.23 -12.00
CA THR A 30 10.61 7.42 -13.11
C THR A 30 11.34 6.13 -13.48
N ALA A 31 11.09 5.04 -12.75
CA ALA A 31 11.72 3.75 -13.00
C ALA A 31 11.22 3.13 -14.31
N ALA A 32 12.09 2.38 -15.01
CA ALA A 32 11.68 1.62 -16.19
C ALA A 32 10.67 0.52 -15.82
N ARG A 33 9.70 0.28 -16.72
CA ARG A 33 8.70 -0.76 -16.51
C ARG A 33 9.35 -2.15 -16.49
N PRO A 34 9.13 -2.97 -15.45
CA PRO A 34 9.67 -4.33 -15.36
C PRO A 34 9.15 -5.25 -16.47
N ALA A 35 9.88 -6.34 -16.69
CA ALA A 35 9.50 -7.35 -17.67
C ALA A 35 8.21 -8.09 -17.28
N PHE A 36 7.49 -8.62 -18.28
CA PHE A 36 6.17 -9.21 -18.04
C PHE A 36 6.19 -10.46 -17.14
N TRP A 37 7.30 -11.20 -17.12
CA TRP A 37 7.48 -12.38 -16.26
C TRP A 37 7.76 -12.03 -14.80
N GLU A 38 8.18 -10.80 -14.51
CA GLU A 38 8.43 -10.32 -13.14
C GLU A 38 7.15 -9.79 -12.50
N VAL A 39 6.13 -10.65 -12.38
CA VAL A 39 4.75 -10.28 -12.01
C VAL A 39 4.71 -9.40 -10.76
N VAL A 40 5.41 -9.77 -9.68
CA VAL A 40 5.41 -8.99 -8.43
C VAL A 40 6.02 -7.60 -8.61
N LYS A 41 7.14 -7.49 -9.35
CA LYS A 41 7.79 -6.20 -9.61
C LYS A 41 6.91 -5.33 -10.49
N LYS A 42 6.30 -5.94 -11.52
CA LYS A 42 5.35 -5.26 -12.40
C LYS A 42 4.16 -4.72 -11.62
N MET A 43 3.55 -5.50 -10.74
CA MET A 43 2.42 -5.05 -9.91
C MET A 43 2.80 -3.88 -9.00
N LYS A 44 3.97 -3.94 -8.36
CA LYS A 44 4.52 -2.85 -7.55
C LYS A 44 4.76 -1.59 -8.37
N TRP A 45 5.37 -1.75 -9.55
CA TRP A 45 5.63 -0.65 -10.47
C TRP A 45 4.34 -0.04 -11.01
N ASP A 46 3.38 -0.86 -11.44
CA ASP A 46 2.09 -0.41 -11.96
C ASP A 46 1.33 0.36 -10.86
N ALA A 47 1.37 -0.11 -9.60
CA ALA A 47 0.74 0.58 -8.47
C ALA A 47 1.38 1.96 -8.19
N TRP A 48 2.71 2.06 -8.21
CA TRP A 48 3.42 3.33 -8.03
C TRP A 48 3.20 4.28 -9.22
N ASN A 49 3.31 3.77 -10.45
CA ASN A 49 3.10 4.54 -11.67
C ASN A 49 1.69 5.11 -11.78
N LYS A 50 0.69 4.39 -11.25
CA LYS A 50 -0.72 4.86 -11.22
C LYS A 50 -0.92 6.14 -10.42
N LEU A 51 -0.03 6.46 -9.47
CA LEU A 51 -0.10 7.70 -8.68
C LEU A 51 0.34 8.94 -9.47
N GLY A 52 1.05 8.75 -10.59
CA GLY A 52 1.47 9.85 -11.47
C GLY A 52 2.23 10.95 -10.75
N ASN A 53 1.73 12.18 -10.88
CA ASN A 53 2.35 13.39 -10.33
C ASN A 53 1.86 13.76 -8.91
N MET A 54 1.29 12.80 -8.17
CA MET A 54 0.83 13.03 -6.80
C MET A 54 1.97 13.60 -5.93
N PRO A 55 1.76 14.75 -5.25
CA PRO A 55 2.77 15.34 -4.39
C PRO A 55 3.02 14.46 -3.15
N ARG A 56 4.22 14.59 -2.58
CA ARG A 56 4.67 13.76 -1.44
C ARG A 56 3.74 13.87 -0.24
N GLU A 57 3.28 15.08 0.07
CA GLU A 57 2.38 15.34 1.19
C GLU A 57 1.03 14.63 1.01
N GLU A 58 0.47 14.67 -0.20
CA GLU A 58 -0.76 13.94 -0.52
C GLU A 58 -0.57 12.42 -0.43
N ALA A 59 0.58 11.89 -0.88
CA ALA A 59 0.89 10.48 -0.72
C ALA A 59 0.99 10.04 0.75
N MET A 60 1.60 10.87 1.61
CA MET A 60 1.66 10.62 3.06
C MET A 60 0.27 10.66 3.71
N ASN A 61 -0.55 11.65 3.34
CA ASN A 61 -1.92 11.76 3.83
C ASN A 61 -2.75 10.53 3.44
N ASN A 62 -2.70 10.13 2.17
CA ASN A 62 -3.38 8.93 1.68
C ASN A 62 -2.90 7.66 2.38
N TYR A 63 -1.60 7.53 2.68
CA TYR A 63 -1.07 6.41 3.46
C TYR A 63 -1.71 6.34 4.85
N VAL A 64 -1.78 7.47 5.55
CA VAL A 64 -2.37 7.55 6.90
C VAL A 64 -3.87 7.28 6.87
N GLU A 65 -4.59 7.79 5.88
CA GLU A 65 -6.01 7.52 5.71
C GLU A 65 -6.29 6.04 5.50
N GLU A 66 -5.49 5.37 4.68
CA GLU A 66 -5.66 3.95 4.41
C GLU A 66 -5.33 3.10 5.64
N LEU A 67 -4.32 3.49 6.41
CA LEU A 67 -4.00 2.86 7.69
C LEU A 67 -5.13 3.02 8.73
N LYS A 68 -5.77 4.20 8.78
CA LYS A 68 -6.95 4.43 9.64
C LYS A 68 -8.11 3.53 9.26
N LYS A 69 -8.37 3.29 7.97
CA LYS A 69 -9.42 2.38 7.51
C LYS A 69 -9.13 0.95 7.94
N VAL A 70 -7.90 0.49 7.73
CA VAL A 70 -7.43 -0.83 8.15
C VAL A 70 -7.60 -1.04 9.65
N SER A 71 -7.18 -0.08 10.46
CA SER A 71 -7.32 -0.14 11.92
C SER A 71 -8.78 -0.24 12.35
N LYS A 72 -9.68 0.58 11.78
CA LYS A 72 -11.11 0.52 12.06
C LYS A 72 -11.69 -0.85 11.72
N THR A 73 -11.40 -1.39 10.54
CA THR A 73 -11.89 -2.72 10.13
C THR A 73 -11.39 -3.82 11.07
N GLY A 74 -10.13 -3.73 11.52
CA GLY A 74 -9.61 -4.63 12.56
C GLY A 74 -10.43 -4.54 13.85
N TYR A 75 -10.63 -3.33 14.38
CA TYR A 75 -11.40 -3.10 15.61
C TYR A 75 -12.84 -3.62 15.54
N TYR A 76 -13.57 -3.36 14.45
CA TYR A 76 -14.94 -3.87 14.27
C TYR A 76 -14.97 -5.40 14.11
N GLY A 77 -13.98 -5.98 13.43
CA GLY A 77 -13.83 -7.43 13.32
C GLY A 77 -13.57 -8.10 14.68
N TYR A 78 -12.79 -7.47 15.56
CA TYR A 78 -12.62 -7.93 16.94
C TYR A 78 -13.91 -7.81 17.75
N LEU A 79 -14.64 -6.69 17.67
CA LEU A 79 -15.86 -6.48 18.46
C LEU A 79 -17.04 -7.38 18.05
N LEU A 80 -17.11 -7.86 16.80
CA LEU A 80 -18.13 -8.79 16.34
C LEU A 80 -17.77 -10.28 16.56
N ALA A 81 -16.54 -10.55 16.97
CA ALA A 81 -16.05 -11.91 17.27
C ALA A 81 -16.15 -12.26 18.77
N TYR A 82 -16.63 -11.33 19.59
CA TYR A 82 -17.00 -11.51 21.01
C TYR A 82 -18.50 -11.23 21.17
#